data_AF-A0A9X1KAE2-F1
#
_entry.id   AF-A0A9X1KAE2-F1
#
_cell.length_a   1.000
_cell.length_b   1.000
_cell.length_c   1.000
_cell.angle_alpha   90.00
_cell.angle_beta   90.00
_cell.angle_gamma   90.00
#
_symmetry.space_group_name_H-M   'P 1'
#
loop_
_entity.id
_entity.type
_entity.pdbx_description
1 polymer ?
#
loop_
_entity_poly.entity_id
_entity_poly.type
_entity_poly.pdbx_seq_one_letter_code
_entity_poly.pdbx_strand_id
1 'polypeptide(L)'
;MGMNNQKLTQQELNAISWRYILGSQLHWNYERMMSSGYLYGILPVLKKFYGNVESQLQDMMRTHNQFFNINAIFGNLIMGIDVAIEEEDGYKAKDTIIALKTALMGSLAGVGDSLFHVIWGTIFGSIAGTLAQSGSIVGCVIWVIANIALLFGLAALLP
;
A
#
# COMPACT_ATOMS: atom_id res chain seq x y z
N MET A 1 -9.96 9.59 -29.72
CA MET A 1 -8.75 10.35 -29.37
C MET A 1 -7.87 9.42 -28.56
N GLY A 2 -6.68 9.11 -29.08
CA GLY A 2 -5.90 7.92 -28.73
C GLY A 2 -5.51 7.86 -27.27
N MET A 3 -5.72 6.68 -26.66
CA MET A 3 -5.03 6.29 -25.43
C MET A 3 -3.54 6.33 -25.75
N ASN A 4 -2.84 7.31 -25.21
CA ASN A 4 -1.39 7.27 -25.25
C ASN A 4 -0.97 6.03 -24.48
N ASN A 5 -0.28 5.15 -25.19
CA ASN A 5 0.26 3.86 -24.77
C ASN A 5 1.36 4.06 -23.70
N GLN A 6 1.02 4.68 -22.58
CA GLN A 6 1.97 5.14 -21.57
C GLN A 6 2.17 4.07 -20.51
N LYS A 7 2.70 2.91 -20.94
CA LYS A 7 3.15 1.87 -20.03
C LYS A 7 4.00 2.48 -18.92
N LEU A 8 3.76 2.07 -17.69
CA LEU A 8 4.59 2.47 -16.57
C LEU A 8 5.94 1.78 -16.64
N THR A 9 6.98 2.55 -16.37
CA THR A 9 8.34 2.03 -16.22
C THR A 9 8.50 1.42 -14.83
N GLN A 10 9.41 0.45 -14.68
CA GLN A 10 9.73 -0.12 -13.36
C GLN A 10 10.17 0.95 -12.35
N GLN A 11 10.80 2.02 -12.82
CA GLN A 11 11.20 3.14 -11.98
C GLN A 11 9.99 3.89 -11.41
N GLU A 12 8.94 4.09 -12.21
CA GLU A 12 7.70 4.71 -11.77
C GLU A 12 6.93 3.82 -10.79
N LEU A 13 6.88 2.51 -11.04
CA LEU A 13 6.29 1.52 -10.12
C LEU A 13 7.01 1.51 -8.76
N ASN A 14 8.35 1.46 -8.77
CA ASN A 14 9.13 1.55 -7.54
C ASN A 14 8.89 2.88 -6.81
N ALA A 15 8.77 3.99 -7.55
CA ALA A 15 8.54 5.31 -6.97
C ALA A 15 7.18 5.42 -6.26
N ILE A 16 6.10 4.91 -6.85
CA ILE A 16 4.77 4.93 -6.22
C ILE A 16 4.73 4.04 -4.98
N SER A 17 5.41 2.90 -5.00
CA SER A 17 5.46 2.02 -3.84
C SER A 17 6.27 2.59 -2.69
N TRP A 18 7.40 3.26 -2.97
CA TRP A 18 8.13 3.97 -1.91
C TRP A 18 7.31 5.11 -1.32
N ARG A 19 6.56 5.85 -2.16
CA ARG A 19 5.61 6.86 -1.67
C ARG A 19 4.53 6.26 -0.78
N TYR A 20 4.02 5.08 -1.12
CA TYR A 20 3.04 4.38 -0.30
C TYR A 20 3.63 3.87 1.02
N ILE A 21 4.80 3.22 0.99
CA ILE A 21 5.49 2.73 2.20
C ILE A 21 5.73 3.88 3.19
N LEU A 22 6.20 5.02 2.68
CA LEU A 22 6.50 6.18 3.52
C LEU A 22 5.24 6.98 3.91
N GLY A 23 4.18 6.97 3.08
CA GLY A 23 3.03 7.88 3.21
C GLY A 23 1.73 7.24 3.73
N SER A 24 1.55 5.93 3.62
CA SER A 24 0.27 5.24 3.88
C SER A 24 -0.26 5.46 5.31
N GLN A 25 0.62 5.43 6.30
CA GLN A 25 0.25 5.58 7.71
C GLN A 25 0.40 7.02 8.24
N LEU A 26 1.11 7.91 7.53
CA LEU A 26 1.35 9.28 8.00
C LEU A 26 0.08 10.14 8.04
N HIS A 27 -0.91 9.81 7.20
CA HIS A 27 -2.16 10.54 7.10
C HIS A 27 -3.36 9.66 7.47
N TRP A 28 -3.18 8.79 8.46
CA TRP A 28 -4.27 7.97 8.96
C TRP A 28 -5.30 8.84 9.68
N ASN A 29 -6.57 8.71 9.32
CA ASN A 29 -7.67 9.47 9.92
C ASN A 29 -8.94 8.63 10.07
N TYR A 30 -9.83 9.00 10.98
CA TYR A 30 -11.05 8.21 11.25
C TYR A 30 -12.08 8.21 10.13
N GLU A 31 -12.07 9.21 9.23
CA GLU A 31 -13.04 9.28 8.14
C GLU A 31 -12.72 8.26 7.04
N ARG A 32 -11.43 8.13 6.67
CA ARG A 32 -11.01 7.37 5.48
C ARG A 32 -9.78 6.48 5.68
N MET A 33 -9.29 6.37 6.91
CA MET A 33 -8.13 5.57 7.30
C MET A 33 -6.89 5.95 6.50
N MET A 34 -6.30 5.03 5.72
CA MET A 34 -5.06 5.24 4.96
C MET A 34 -5.28 5.84 3.56
N SER A 35 -6.53 6.14 3.19
CA SER A 35 -6.90 6.55 1.83
C SER A 35 -6.09 7.73 1.30
N SER A 36 -5.87 8.77 2.12
CA SER A 36 -5.09 9.95 1.72
C SER A 36 -3.62 9.59 1.41
N GLY A 37 -3.03 8.68 2.18
CA GLY A 37 -1.67 8.17 1.94
C GLY A 37 -1.59 7.30 0.69
N TYR A 38 -2.64 6.50 0.43
CA TYR A 38 -2.79 5.75 -0.81
C TYR A 38 -2.87 6.69 -2.02
N LEU A 39 -3.71 7.74 -1.95
CA LEU A 39 -3.84 8.74 -3.00
C LEU A 39 -2.50 9.43 -3.28
N TYR A 40 -1.75 9.81 -2.23
CA TYR A 40 -0.42 10.38 -2.38
C TYR A 40 0.54 9.48 -3.17
N GLY A 41 0.48 8.16 -2.92
CA GLY A 41 1.26 7.15 -3.64
C GLY A 41 0.95 7.13 -5.13
N ILE A 42 -0.33 6.99 -5.49
CA ILE A 42 -0.78 6.80 -6.88
C ILE A 42 -0.93 8.10 -7.69
N LEU A 43 -0.95 9.27 -7.04
CA LEU A 43 -1.16 10.58 -7.70
C LEU A 43 -0.29 10.83 -8.96
N PRO A 44 1.00 10.44 -9.02
CA PRO A 44 1.82 10.61 -10.23
C PRO A 44 1.26 9.83 -11.42
N VAL A 45 0.75 8.61 -11.19
CA VAL A 45 0.14 7.76 -12.21
C VAL A 45 -1.17 8.39 -12.69
N LEU A 46 -2.01 8.85 -11.77
CA LEU A 46 -3.26 9.54 -12.14
C LEU A 46 -3.00 10.77 -12.99
N LYS A 47 -1.97 11.57 -12.67
CA LYS A 47 -1.55 12.72 -13.48
C LYS A 47 -1.05 12.31 -14.87
N LYS A 48 -0.38 11.17 -14.99
CA LYS A 48 0.10 10.64 -16.27
C LYS A 48 -1.05 10.14 -17.15
N PHE A 49 -2.01 9.42 -16.58
CA PHE A 49 -3.14 8.85 -17.31
C PHE A 49 -4.21 9.90 -17.66
N TYR A 50 -4.57 10.78 -16.72
CA TYR A 50 -5.71 11.69 -16.86
C TYR A 50 -5.34 13.18 -16.85
N GLY A 51 -4.04 13.53 -16.80
CA GLY A 51 -3.61 14.94 -16.70
C GLY A 51 -4.06 15.85 -17.84
N ASN A 52 -4.44 15.27 -18.99
CA ASN A 52 -4.96 16.03 -20.13
C ASN A 52 -6.46 16.36 -20.01
N VAL A 53 -7.19 15.68 -19.11
CA VAL A 53 -8.64 15.84 -18.94
C VAL A 53 -8.94 16.05 -17.46
N GLU A 54 -9.02 17.32 -17.06
CA GLU A 54 -9.14 17.71 -15.66
C GLU A 54 -10.33 17.04 -14.94
N SER A 55 -11.47 16.90 -15.61
CA SER A 55 -12.66 16.24 -15.04
C SER A 55 -12.41 14.76 -14.72
N GLN A 56 -11.69 14.03 -15.57
CA GLN A 56 -11.32 12.63 -15.32
C GLN A 56 -10.30 12.53 -14.18
N LEU A 57 -9.31 13.42 -14.15
CA LEU A 57 -8.33 13.44 -13.07
C LEU A 57 -9.00 13.68 -11.70
N GLN A 58 -9.89 14.68 -11.60
CA GLN A 58 -10.59 14.98 -10.35
C GLN A 58 -11.47 13.81 -9.89
N ASP A 59 -12.17 13.16 -10.83
CA ASP A 59 -13.04 12.03 -10.51
C ASP A 59 -12.26 10.78 -10.09
N MET A 60 -11.15 10.47 -10.77
CA MET A 60 -10.26 9.38 -10.38
C MET A 60 -9.57 9.68 -9.04
N MET A 61 -9.13 10.92 -8.80
CA MET A 61 -8.59 11.29 -7.48
C MET A 61 -9.62 11.07 -6.35
N ARG A 62 -10.91 11.37 -6.57
CA ARG A 62 -11.98 11.06 -5.60
C ARG A 62 -12.16 9.55 -5.44
N THR A 63 -12.10 8.80 -6.53
CA THR A 63 -12.22 7.34 -6.54
C THR A 63 -11.10 6.67 -5.75
N HIS A 64 -9.85 7.10 -5.91
CA HIS A 64 -8.72 6.58 -5.15
C HIS A 64 -8.67 7.10 -3.71
N ASN A 65 -9.43 8.15 -3.40
CA ASN A 65 -9.60 8.71 -2.05
C ASN A 65 -10.86 8.19 -1.33
N GLN A 66 -11.45 7.09 -1.78
CA GLN A 66 -12.50 6.37 -1.05
C GLN A 66 -11.93 5.70 0.21
N PHE A 67 -12.79 5.31 1.15
CA PHE A 67 -12.35 4.59 2.35
C PHE A 67 -11.39 3.45 1.99
N PHE A 68 -10.19 3.46 2.58
CA PHE A 68 -9.18 2.44 2.33
C PHE A 68 -8.47 2.05 3.62
N ASN A 69 -8.72 0.82 4.07
CA ASN A 69 -8.07 0.26 5.25
C ASN A 69 -7.70 -1.21 5.02
N ILE A 70 -6.41 -1.50 5.11
CA ILE A 70 -5.81 -2.81 4.90
C ILE A 70 -4.56 -2.90 5.76
N ASN A 71 -4.00 -4.09 5.93
CA ASN A 71 -2.66 -4.20 6.45
C ASN A 71 -1.67 -3.51 5.49
N ALA A 72 -0.76 -2.69 6.02
CA ALA A 72 0.16 -1.85 5.24
C ALA A 72 1.00 -2.65 4.23
N ILE A 73 1.25 -3.94 4.49
CA ILE A 73 2.01 -4.82 3.60
C ILE A 73 1.30 -5.06 2.28
N PHE A 74 -0.02 -5.28 2.32
CA PHE A 74 -0.81 -5.62 1.14
C PHE A 74 -1.26 -4.39 0.33
N GLY A 75 -1.06 -3.18 0.84
CA GLY A 75 -1.48 -1.97 0.13
C GLY A 75 -0.73 -1.73 -1.18
N ASN A 76 0.57 -2.06 -1.24
CA ASN A 76 1.36 -1.99 -2.49
C ASN A 76 0.84 -2.96 -3.55
N LEU A 77 0.42 -4.17 -3.15
CA LEU A 77 -0.16 -5.15 -4.06
C LEU A 77 -1.44 -4.62 -4.69
N ILE A 78 -2.35 -4.07 -3.89
CA ILE A 78 -3.58 -3.45 -4.41
C ILE A 78 -3.25 -2.29 -5.34
N MET A 79 -2.28 -1.44 -4.97
CA MET A 79 -1.85 -0.34 -5.82
C MET A 79 -1.31 -0.81 -7.17
N GLY A 80 -0.51 -1.87 -7.21
CA GLY A 80 -0.06 -2.49 -8.45
C GLY A 80 -1.20 -3.00 -9.32
N ILE A 81 -2.18 -3.67 -8.71
CA ILE A 81 -3.36 -4.18 -9.42
C ILE A 81 -4.19 -3.03 -10.01
N ASP A 82 -4.49 -1.99 -9.21
CA ASP A 82 -5.27 -0.84 -9.67
C ASP A 82 -4.59 -0.17 -10.86
N VAL A 83 -3.28 0.05 -10.76
CA VAL A 83 -2.45 0.62 -11.82
C VAL A 83 -2.50 -0.23 -13.09
N ALA A 84 -2.41 -1.55 -12.98
CA ALA A 84 -2.46 -2.45 -14.13
C ALA A 84 -3.83 -2.42 -14.83
N ILE A 85 -4.92 -2.39 -14.06
CA ILE A 85 -6.28 -2.31 -14.62
C ILE A 85 -6.50 -0.95 -15.27
N GLU A 86 -6.03 0.14 -14.65
CA GLU A 86 -6.10 1.48 -15.25
C GLU A 86 -5.25 1.63 -16.51
N GLU A 87 -4.11 0.93 -16.60
CA GLU A 87 -3.29 0.92 -17.81
C GLU A 87 -4.02 0.24 -18.99
N GLU A 88 -4.82 -0.80 -18.72
CA GLU A 88 -5.56 -1.55 -19.74
C GLU A 88 -6.89 -0.88 -20.13
N ASP A 89 -7.73 -0.55 -19.15
CA ASP A 89 -9.10 -0.10 -19.36
C ASP A 89 -9.27 1.43 -19.24
N GLY A 90 -8.24 2.14 -18.76
CA GLY A 90 -8.28 3.59 -18.54
C GLY A 90 -9.42 3.99 -17.62
N TYR A 91 -10.12 5.07 -17.97
CA TYR A 91 -11.23 5.59 -17.17
C TYR A 91 -12.40 4.60 -16.99
N LYS A 92 -12.53 3.57 -17.84
CA LYS A 92 -13.56 2.53 -17.69
C LYS A 92 -13.27 1.59 -16.51
N ALA A 93 -12.03 1.55 -16.02
CA ALA A 93 -11.62 0.76 -14.87
C ALA A 93 -12.25 1.21 -13.55
N LYS A 94 -12.84 2.41 -13.49
CA LYS A 94 -13.31 3.05 -12.26
C LYS A 94 -14.14 2.13 -11.36
N ASP A 95 -15.18 1.51 -11.90
CA ASP A 95 -16.07 0.65 -11.12
C ASP A 95 -15.37 -0.64 -10.67
N THR A 96 -14.49 -1.17 -11.52
CA THR A 96 -13.64 -2.33 -11.21
C THR A 96 -12.70 -2.03 -10.04
N ILE A 97 -12.06 -0.86 -10.02
CA ILE A 97 -11.16 -0.42 -8.93
C ILE A 97 -11.92 -0.30 -7.61
N ILE A 98 -13.11 0.33 -7.62
CA ILE A 98 -13.95 0.46 -6.42
C ILE A 98 -14.34 -0.91 -5.88
N ALA A 99 -14.81 -1.81 -6.75
CA ALA A 99 -15.21 -3.16 -6.38
C ALA A 99 -14.03 -3.96 -5.84
N LEU A 100 -12.87 -3.91 -6.50
CA LEU A 100 -11.67 -4.64 -6.13
C LEU A 100 -11.12 -4.16 -4.78
N LYS A 101 -11.00 -2.86 -4.56
CA LYS A 101 -10.60 -2.30 -3.26
C LYS A 101 -11.55 -2.76 -2.15
N THR A 102 -12.84 -2.61 -2.38
CA THR A 102 -13.86 -3.00 -1.40
C THR A 102 -13.79 -4.49 -1.04
N ALA A 103 -13.61 -5.36 -2.04
CA ALA A 103 -13.51 -6.79 -1.84
C ALA A 103 -12.22 -7.22 -1.12
N LEU A 104 -11.09 -6.60 -1.46
CA LEU A 104 -9.78 -7.01 -0.95
C LEU A 104 -9.44 -6.39 0.41
N MET A 105 -9.96 -5.21 0.74
CA MET A 105 -9.69 -4.55 2.03
C MET A 105 -9.99 -5.46 3.21
N GLY A 106 -11.18 -6.05 3.28
CA GLY A 106 -11.58 -6.87 4.43
C GLY A 106 -10.76 -8.15 4.57
N SER A 107 -10.60 -8.89 3.47
CA SER A 107 -9.90 -10.18 3.48
C SER A 107 -8.40 -10.03 3.75
N LEU A 108 -7.73 -9.11 3.06
CA LEU A 108 -6.30 -8.89 3.21
C LEU A 108 -5.96 -8.11 4.48
N ALA A 109 -6.86 -7.29 5.03
CA ALA A 109 -6.69 -6.72 6.37
C ALA A 109 -6.59 -7.83 7.42
N GLY A 110 -7.59 -8.73 7.47
CA GLY A 110 -7.63 -9.80 8.46
C GLY A 110 -6.44 -10.77 8.34
N VAL A 111 -6.08 -11.15 7.12
CA VAL A 111 -4.92 -12.01 6.86
C VAL A 111 -3.62 -11.30 7.24
N GLY A 112 -3.44 -10.06 6.81
CA GLY A 112 -2.21 -9.30 7.07
C GLY A 112 -2.00 -8.99 8.54
N ASP A 113 -3.05 -8.61 9.26
CA ASP A 113 -2.95 -8.33 10.69
C ASP A 113 -2.65 -9.59 11.49
N SER A 114 -3.27 -10.72 11.13
CA SER A 114 -2.98 -12.00 11.78
C SER A 114 -1.53 -12.45 11.57
N LEU A 115 -1.02 -12.38 10.34
CA LEU A 115 0.32 -12.86 10.02
C LEU A 115 1.42 -11.92 10.51
N PHE A 116 1.33 -10.65 10.13
CA PHE A 116 2.44 -9.71 10.24
C PHE A 116 2.37 -8.85 11.50
N HIS A 117 1.19 -8.66 12.08
CA HIS A 117 1.06 -7.95 13.35
C HIS A 117 1.04 -8.92 14.53
N VAL A 118 0.15 -9.93 14.48
CA VAL A 118 -0.05 -10.84 15.61
C VAL A 118 1.01 -11.92 15.67
N ILE A 119 1.12 -12.80 14.66
CA ILE A 119 2.03 -13.95 14.71
C ILE A 119 3.49 -13.50 14.75
N TRP A 120 3.88 -12.62 13.82
CA TRP A 120 5.23 -12.06 13.80
C TRP A 120 5.58 -11.34 15.10
N GLY A 121 4.70 -10.43 15.54
CA GLY A 121 4.90 -9.67 16.78
C GLY A 121 5.01 -10.57 18.01
N THR A 122 4.18 -11.62 18.09
CA THR A 122 4.20 -12.56 19.23
C THR A 122 5.49 -13.36 19.26
N ILE A 123 5.94 -13.91 18.13
CA ILE A 123 7.16 -14.74 18.07
C ILE A 123 8.38 -13.90 18.42
N PHE A 124 8.63 -12.83 17.66
CA PHE A 124 9.83 -12.01 17.85
C PHE A 124 9.77 -11.19 19.13
N GLY A 125 8.58 -10.74 19.55
CA GLY A 125 8.38 -10.03 20.81
C GLY A 125 8.58 -10.92 22.02
N SER A 126 8.13 -12.19 21.98
CA SER A 126 8.39 -13.15 23.04
C SER A 126 9.89 -13.44 23.18
N ILE A 127 10.58 -13.71 22.06
CA ILE A 127 12.04 -13.93 22.07
C ILE A 127 12.79 -12.71 22.63
N ALA A 128 12.46 -11.51 22.12
CA ALA A 128 13.08 -10.27 22.57
C ALA A 128 12.80 -10.01 24.06
N GLY A 129 11.57 -10.23 24.52
CA GLY A 129 11.15 -10.06 25.90
C GLY A 129 11.82 -11.04 26.86
N THR A 130 11.99 -12.31 26.48
CA THR A 130 12.71 -13.29 27.32
C THR A 130 14.19 -12.95 27.44
N LEU A 131 14.84 -12.52 26.35
CA LEU A 131 16.24 -12.09 26.38
C LEU A 131 16.45 -10.76 27.12
N ALA A 132 15.49 -9.84 27.04
CA ALA A 132 15.54 -8.60 27.80
C ALA A 132 15.43 -8.85 29.32
N GLN A 133 14.57 -9.79 29.73
CA GLN A 133 14.45 -10.18 31.14
C GLN A 133 15.73 -10.80 31.71
N SER A 134 16.55 -11.44 30.88
CA SER A 134 17.88 -11.93 31.29
C SER A 134 19.00 -10.88 31.23
N GLY A 135 18.66 -9.61 30.93
CA GLY A 135 19.60 -8.49 30.84
C GLY A 135 20.37 -8.41 29.51
N SER A 136 19.98 -9.19 28.50
CA SER A 136 20.68 -9.23 27.21
C SER A 136 20.15 -8.19 26.23
N ILE A 137 21.04 -7.32 25.74
CA ILE A 137 20.73 -6.35 24.67
C ILE A 137 20.39 -7.02 23.33
N VAL A 138 20.76 -8.30 23.16
CA VAL A 138 20.50 -9.08 21.95
C VAL A 138 19.01 -9.15 21.64
N GLY A 139 18.14 -9.18 22.66
CA GLY A 139 16.69 -9.15 22.47
C GLY A 139 16.22 -7.89 21.72
N CYS A 140 16.72 -6.72 22.12
CA CYS A 140 16.41 -5.45 21.44
C CYS A 140 16.91 -5.44 19.99
N VAL A 141 18.11 -5.98 19.74
CA VAL A 141 18.69 -6.07 18.39
C VAL A 141 17.84 -6.98 17.50
N ILE A 142 17.41 -8.15 17.99
CA ILE A 142 16.53 -9.07 17.26
C ILE A 142 15.21 -8.39 16.92
N TRP A 143 14.60 -7.68 17.86
CA TRP A 143 13.36 -6.94 17.62
C TRP A 143 13.49 -5.92 16.49
N VAL A 144 14.56 -5.12 16.51
CA VAL A 144 14.82 -4.11 15.47
C VAL A 144 15.04 -4.78 14.12
N ILE A 145 15.89 -5.81 14.04
CA ILE A 145 16.17 -6.53 12.80
C ILE A 145 14.89 -7.17 12.24
N ALA A 146 14.06 -7.78 13.07
CA ALA A 146 12.81 -8.40 12.64
C ALA A 146 11.83 -7.38 12.02
N ASN A 147 11.69 -6.19 12.63
CA ASN A 147 10.84 -5.13 12.09
C ASN A 147 11.42 -4.50 10.80
N ILE A 148 12.75 -4.36 10.72
CA ILE A 148 13.43 -3.92 9.50
C ILE A 148 13.25 -4.97 8.38
N ALA A 149 13.32 -6.26 8.70
CA ALA A 149 13.09 -7.34 7.74
C ALA A 149 11.65 -7.32 7.21
N LEU A 150 10.65 -7.05 8.05
CA LEU A 150 9.28 -6.81 7.58
C LEU A 150 9.22 -5.62 6.62
N LEU A 151 9.86 -4.49 6.95
CA LEU A 151 9.90 -3.31 6.09
C LEU A 151 10.49 -3.63 4.70
N PHE A 152 11.58 -4.39 4.63
CA PHE A 152 12.14 -4.84 3.35
C PHE A 152 11.29 -5.91 2.67
N GLY A 153 10.55 -6.73 3.42
CA GLY A 153 9.52 -7.62 2.89
C GLY A 153 8.40 -6.86 2.16
N LEU A 154 7.97 -5.69 2.67
CA LEU A 154 7.05 -4.80 1.93
C LEU A 154 7.65 -4.32 0.60
N ALA A 155 8.96 -4.06 0.57
CA ALA A 155 9.66 -3.68 -0.64
C ALA A 155 9.99 -4.88 -1.56
N ALA A 156 9.78 -6.12 -1.11
CA ALA A 156 9.86 -7.30 -1.98
C ALA A 156 8.54 -7.53 -2.73
N LEU A 157 7.42 -7.02 -2.19
CA LEU A 157 6.09 -7.01 -2.83
C LEU A 157 5.89 -5.77 -3.72
N LEU A 158 6.98 -5.21 -4.25
CA LEU A 158 6.91 -4.16 -5.25
C LEU A 158 6.22 -4.70 -6.52
N PRO A 159 5.29 -3.94 -7.12
CA PRO A 159 4.68 -4.28 -8.39
C PRO A 159 5.69 -4.25 -9.56
#